data_AF-A0A8J6BWI9-F1
#
_entry.id   AF-A0A8J6BWI9-F1
#
_cell.length_a   1.000
_cell.length_b   1.000
_cell.length_c   1.000
_cell.angle_alpha   90.00
_cell.angle_beta   90.00
_cell.angle_gamma   90.00
#
_symmetry.space_group_name_H-M   'P 1'
#
loop_
_entity.id
_entity.type
_entity.pdbx_description
1 polymer ?
#
loop_
_entity_poly.entity_id
_entity_poly.type
_entity_poly.pdbx_seq_one_letter_code
_entity_poly.pdbx_strand_id
1 'polypeptide(L)'
;METPKPDDAVLFVGVSLVLGIASRHLLRGTRVPYTVALLVLGVAMGSLEFGTKHGLGKLGAGIRIWANINPDLLLAVFLPALLFESSFSMEIHQIKKCMAQMVLLAGPGVILSTFFLGCALKLTFPYNWNWKTSLLLGGLLSATDPVAVVALLKELGASKKLSTIIEGESLMNDGTAIVVYQLFYRMVLGRTFDAGSIIKFLSEVSLGAYVKYSLNFQTEQ
;
A
#
# COMPACT_ATOMS: atom_id res chain seq x y z
N MET A 1 -5.59 -24.29 -24.65
CA MET A 1 -5.38 -23.73 -23.30
C MET A 1 -6.57 -24.16 -22.46
N GLU A 2 -6.35 -24.86 -21.34
CA GLU A 2 -7.44 -25.25 -20.44
C GLU A 2 -8.14 -24.01 -19.88
N THR A 3 -9.46 -24.08 -19.74
CA THR A 3 -10.25 -23.04 -19.10
C THR A 3 -9.86 -22.96 -17.63
N PRO A 4 -9.57 -21.77 -17.08
CA PRO A 4 -9.19 -21.64 -15.68
C PRO A 4 -10.32 -22.11 -14.77
N LYS A 5 -10.01 -22.98 -13.80
CA LYS A 5 -10.98 -23.49 -12.83
C LYS A 5 -10.74 -22.91 -11.44
N PRO A 6 -11.76 -22.89 -10.56
CA PRO A 6 -11.58 -22.42 -9.18
C PRO A 6 -10.48 -23.17 -8.40
N ASP A 7 -10.25 -24.45 -8.68
CA ASP A 7 -9.18 -25.23 -8.05
C ASP A 7 -7.78 -24.73 -8.44
N ASP A 8 -7.59 -24.18 -9.64
CA ASP A 8 -6.32 -23.59 -10.07
C ASP A 8 -5.98 -22.33 -9.26
N ALA A 9 -6.99 -21.53 -8.89
CA ALA A 9 -6.80 -20.34 -8.07
C ALA A 9 -6.36 -20.70 -6.65
N VAL A 10 -6.95 -21.74 -6.06
CA VAL A 10 -6.57 -22.23 -4.72
C VAL A 10 -5.17 -22.85 -4.76
N LEU A 11 -4.85 -23.60 -5.81
CA LEU A 11 -3.52 -24.17 -6.02
C LEU A 11 -2.45 -23.08 -6.07
N PHE A 12 -2.70 -22.00 -6.81
CA PHE A 12 -1.77 -20.88 -6.91
C PHE A 12 -1.55 -20.19 -5.57
N VAL A 13 -2.59 -19.97 -4.76
CA VAL A 13 -2.44 -19.45 -3.40
C VAL A 13 -1.61 -20.39 -2.54
N GLY A 14 -1.89 -21.68 -2.57
CA GLY A 14 -1.14 -22.69 -1.83
C GLY A 14 0.34 -22.67 -2.16
N VAL A 15 0.68 -22.67 -3.46
CA VAL A 15 2.08 -22.57 -3.93
C VAL A 15 2.70 -21.25 -3.52
N SER A 16 1.98 -20.12 -3.64
CA SER A 16 2.48 -18.80 -3.24
C SER A 16 2.80 -18.73 -1.75
N LEU A 17 1.98 -19.35 -0.90
CA LEU A 17 2.24 -19.45 0.55
C LEU A 17 3.49 -20.29 0.85
N VAL A 18 3.64 -21.44 0.20
CA VAL A 18 4.84 -22.28 0.37
C VAL A 18 6.10 -21.55 -0.09
N LEU A 19 6.05 -20.88 -1.24
CA LEU A 19 7.16 -20.05 -1.73
C LEU A 19 7.46 -18.91 -0.76
N GLY A 20 6.44 -18.29 -0.16
CA GLY A 20 6.54 -17.32 0.92
C GLY A 20 7.36 -17.83 2.11
N ILE A 21 6.95 -18.98 2.65
CA ILE A 21 7.59 -19.61 3.81
C ILE A 21 9.02 -20.03 3.47
N ALA A 22 9.23 -20.66 2.30
CA ALA A 22 10.54 -21.09 1.84
C ALA A 22 11.49 -19.89 1.68
N SER A 23 11.03 -18.81 1.05
CA SER A 23 11.82 -17.58 0.86
C SER A 23 12.19 -16.96 2.20
N ARG A 24 11.24 -16.88 3.15
CA ARG A 24 11.51 -16.38 4.51
C ARG A 24 12.53 -17.24 5.24
N HIS A 25 12.46 -18.57 5.09
CA HIS A 25 13.38 -19.48 5.76
C HIS A 25 14.79 -19.43 5.16
N LEU A 26 14.90 -19.47 3.83
CA LEU A 26 16.17 -19.43 3.10
C LEU A 26 16.90 -18.10 3.28
N LEU A 27 16.17 -16.99 3.35
CA LEU A 27 16.75 -15.65 3.45
C LEU A 27 17.00 -15.19 4.89
N ARG A 28 16.64 -16.01 5.89
CA ARG A 28 16.71 -15.67 7.33
C ARG A 28 18.12 -15.32 7.83
N GLY A 29 19.18 -15.66 7.08
CA GLY A 29 20.57 -15.32 7.37
C GLY A 29 21.24 -14.40 6.34
N THR A 30 20.48 -13.87 5.39
CA THR A 30 21.00 -13.02 4.31
C THR A 30 20.63 -11.56 4.54
N ARG A 31 21.32 -10.64 3.84
CA ARG A 31 21.01 -9.20 3.88
C ARG A 31 19.79 -8.81 3.03
N VAL A 32 19.18 -9.76 2.31
CA VAL A 32 18.11 -9.46 1.35
C VAL A 32 16.75 -9.55 2.04
N PRO A 33 15.92 -8.49 2.02
CA PRO A 33 14.56 -8.56 2.54
C PRO A 33 13.74 -9.58 1.76
N TYR A 34 13.04 -10.46 2.48
CA TYR A 34 12.23 -11.52 1.84
C TYR A 34 11.13 -10.95 0.94
N THR A 35 10.62 -9.76 1.22
CA THR A 35 9.63 -9.05 0.39
C THR A 35 10.15 -8.78 -1.02
N VAL A 36 11.42 -8.40 -1.15
CA VAL A 36 12.07 -8.18 -2.45
C VAL A 36 12.20 -9.50 -3.21
N ALA A 37 12.59 -10.59 -2.53
CA ALA A 37 12.67 -11.90 -3.16
C ALA A 37 11.30 -12.38 -3.66
N LEU A 38 10.24 -12.17 -2.89
CA LEU A 38 8.87 -12.50 -3.29
C LEU A 38 8.40 -11.66 -4.49
N LEU A 39 8.74 -10.37 -4.53
CA LEU A 39 8.46 -9.53 -5.69
C LEU A 39 9.15 -10.08 -6.95
N VAL A 40 10.44 -10.40 -6.85
CA VAL A 40 11.21 -10.96 -7.98
C VAL A 40 10.64 -12.30 -8.43
N LEU A 41 10.29 -13.19 -7.50
CA LEU A 41 9.65 -14.48 -7.81
C LEU A 41 8.29 -14.28 -8.49
N GLY A 42 7.45 -13.36 -7.99
CA GLY A 42 6.16 -13.05 -8.57
C GLY A 42 6.27 -12.48 -9.99
N VAL A 43 7.20 -11.54 -10.20
CA VAL A 43 7.50 -10.99 -11.52
C VAL A 43 8.02 -12.09 -12.46
N ALA A 44 8.94 -12.94 -12.00
CA ALA A 44 9.46 -14.04 -12.81
C ALA A 44 8.36 -15.04 -13.21
N MET A 45 7.48 -15.43 -12.27
CA MET A 45 6.34 -16.30 -12.55
C MET A 45 5.34 -15.67 -13.51
N GLY A 46 5.02 -14.38 -13.32
CA GLY A 46 4.16 -13.63 -14.23
C GLY A 46 4.76 -13.50 -15.63
N SER A 47 6.02 -13.10 -15.74
CA SER A 47 6.73 -12.99 -17.01
C SER A 47 6.85 -14.33 -17.72
N LEU A 48 7.04 -15.44 -17.01
CA LEU A 48 7.09 -16.77 -17.60
C LEU A 48 5.73 -17.18 -18.18
N GLU A 49 4.64 -16.88 -17.46
CA GLU A 49 3.27 -17.18 -17.90
C GLU A 49 2.84 -16.32 -19.10
N PHE A 50 3.08 -15.01 -19.05
CA PHE A 50 2.66 -14.09 -20.12
C PHE A 50 3.66 -14.01 -21.29
N GLY A 51 4.91 -14.43 -21.09
CA GLY A 51 5.99 -14.32 -22.08
C GLY A 51 6.29 -15.62 -22.84
N THR A 52 5.88 -16.79 -22.34
CA THR A 52 6.21 -18.10 -22.95
C THR A 52 4.99 -18.71 -23.64
N LYS A 53 5.18 -19.30 -24.84
CA LYS A 53 4.10 -20.05 -25.52
C LYS A 53 3.70 -21.35 -24.81
N HIS A 54 4.61 -21.91 -23.99
CA HIS A 54 4.33 -23.00 -23.06
C HIS A 54 3.90 -22.37 -21.73
N GLY A 55 2.60 -22.19 -21.51
CA GLY A 55 2.08 -21.72 -20.23
C GLY A 55 2.38 -22.70 -19.09
N LEU A 56 2.34 -22.24 -17.84
CA LEU A 56 2.67 -23.04 -16.64
C LEU A 56 1.57 -24.07 -16.26
N GLY A 57 0.75 -24.51 -17.22
CA GLY A 57 -0.38 -25.41 -16.99
C GLY A 57 -1.36 -24.84 -15.95
N LYS A 58 -1.69 -25.65 -14.92
CA LYS A 58 -2.61 -25.28 -13.83
C LYS A 58 -2.13 -24.08 -13.01
N LEU A 59 -0.83 -23.95 -12.77
CA LEU A 59 -0.28 -22.79 -12.06
C LEU A 59 -0.44 -21.51 -12.89
N GLY A 60 -0.23 -21.62 -14.21
CA GLY A 60 -0.49 -20.53 -15.16
C GLY A 60 -1.96 -20.10 -15.16
N ALA A 61 -2.88 -21.07 -15.14
CA ALA A 61 -4.31 -20.80 -15.01
C ALA A 61 -4.65 -20.05 -13.71
N GLY A 62 -4.08 -20.46 -12.58
CA GLY A 62 -4.21 -19.76 -11.31
C GLY A 62 -3.67 -18.33 -11.35
N ILE A 63 -2.46 -18.12 -11.91
CA ILE A 63 -1.88 -16.78 -12.12
C ILE A 63 -2.82 -15.90 -12.94
N ARG A 64 -3.38 -16.42 -14.04
CA ARG A 64 -4.31 -15.66 -14.89
C ARG A 64 -5.59 -15.28 -14.16
N ILE A 65 -6.15 -16.16 -13.32
CA ILE A 65 -7.33 -15.83 -12.50
C ILE A 65 -6.99 -14.66 -11.57
N TRP A 66 -5.90 -14.79 -10.81
CA TRP A 66 -5.49 -13.77 -9.83
C TRP A 66 -5.11 -12.44 -10.47
N ALA A 67 -4.45 -12.47 -11.64
CA ALA A 67 -4.08 -11.27 -12.39
C ALA A 67 -5.30 -10.49 -12.93
N ASN A 68 -6.45 -11.16 -13.14
CA ASN A 68 -7.69 -10.52 -13.58
C ASN A 68 -8.61 -10.11 -12.44
N ILE A 69 -8.25 -10.38 -11.17
CA ILE A 69 -9.02 -9.88 -10.02
C ILE A 69 -8.91 -8.36 -9.98
N ASN A 70 -10.05 -7.70 -9.76
CA ASN A 70 -10.07 -6.25 -9.62
C ASN A 70 -9.17 -5.83 -8.43
N PRO A 71 -8.16 -4.96 -8.64
CA PRO A 71 -7.29 -4.47 -7.58
C PRO A 71 -8.06 -3.81 -6.42
N ASP A 72 -9.17 -3.11 -6.71
CA ASP A 72 -10.01 -2.47 -5.69
C ASP A 72 -10.64 -3.51 -4.76
N LEU A 73 -11.04 -4.66 -5.31
CA LEU A 73 -11.60 -5.77 -4.52
C LEU A 73 -10.52 -6.40 -3.64
N LEU A 74 -9.31 -6.58 -4.18
CA LEU A 74 -8.17 -7.11 -3.44
C LEU A 74 -7.84 -6.18 -2.25
N LEU A 75 -7.73 -4.87 -2.51
CA LEU A 75 -7.54 -3.88 -1.45
C LEU A 75 -8.69 -3.90 -0.44
N ALA A 76 -9.94 -3.93 -0.88
CA ALA A 76 -11.10 -3.93 0.01
C ALA A 76 -11.15 -5.14 0.94
N VAL A 77 -10.64 -6.29 0.52
CA VAL A 77 -10.61 -7.52 1.34
C VAL A 77 -9.40 -7.54 2.28
N PHE A 78 -8.20 -7.22 1.79
CA PHE A 78 -6.96 -7.35 2.56
C PHE A 78 -6.64 -6.12 3.43
N LEU A 79 -6.94 -4.91 2.95
CA LEU A 79 -6.58 -3.67 3.66
C LEU A 79 -7.22 -3.59 5.06
N PRO A 80 -8.51 -3.91 5.29
CA PRO A 80 -9.08 -3.86 6.63
C PRO A 80 -8.40 -4.83 7.60
N ALA A 81 -8.08 -6.04 7.15
CA ALA A 81 -7.40 -7.03 7.99
C ALA A 81 -5.97 -6.59 8.35
N LEU A 82 -5.23 -6.05 7.38
CA LEU A 82 -3.88 -5.52 7.60
C LEU A 82 -3.90 -4.31 8.55
N LEU A 83 -4.80 -3.35 8.34
CA LEU A 83 -4.94 -2.18 9.21
C LEU A 83 -5.37 -2.56 10.63
N PHE A 84 -6.25 -3.56 10.77
CA PHE A 84 -6.67 -4.06 12.08
C PHE A 84 -5.52 -4.71 12.83
N GLU A 85 -4.73 -5.57 12.17
CA GLU A 85 -3.56 -6.21 12.77
C GLU A 85 -2.52 -5.18 13.22
N SER A 86 -2.20 -4.21 12.36
CA SER A 86 -1.29 -3.11 12.69
C SER A 86 -1.80 -2.30 13.87
N SER A 87 -3.08 -1.92 13.86
CA SER A 87 -3.68 -1.12 14.94
C SER A 87 -3.75 -1.89 16.26
N PHE A 88 -4.02 -3.19 16.21
CA PHE A 88 -4.13 -4.06 17.39
C PHE A 88 -2.78 -4.25 18.09
N SER A 89 -1.68 -4.24 17.33
CA SER A 89 -0.32 -4.40 17.86
C SER A 89 0.22 -3.14 18.55
N MET A 90 -0.44 -1.99 18.44
CA MET A 90 0.06 -0.71 18.95
C MET A 90 -0.39 -0.40 20.39
N GLU A 91 0.52 0.16 21.20
CA GLU A 91 0.18 0.61 22.56
C GLU A 91 -0.46 2.01 22.58
N ILE A 92 -1.76 2.07 22.89
CA ILE A 92 -2.58 3.31 22.92
C ILE A 92 -1.96 4.42 23.78
N HIS A 93 -1.32 4.08 24.92
CA HIS A 93 -0.69 5.08 25.79
C HIS A 93 0.50 5.79 25.12
N GLN A 94 1.28 5.05 24.34
CA GLN A 94 2.41 5.61 23.59
C GLN A 94 1.91 6.44 22.40
N ILE A 95 0.86 5.96 21.70
CA ILE A 95 0.21 6.72 20.61
C ILE A 95 -0.24 8.10 21.13
N LYS A 96 -0.98 8.15 22.24
CA LYS A 96 -1.48 9.43 22.78
C LYS A 96 -0.36 10.42 23.11
N LYS A 97 0.79 9.93 23.59
CA LYS A 97 1.96 10.79 23.89
C LYS A 97 2.69 11.29 22.64
N CYS A 98 2.62 10.55 21.54
CA CYS A 98 3.36 10.84 20.32
C CYS A 98 2.47 11.27 19.15
N MET A 99 1.16 11.39 19.37
CA MET A 99 0.14 11.70 18.36
C MET A 99 0.47 12.94 17.54
N ALA A 100 0.93 14.01 18.21
CA ALA A 100 1.29 15.25 17.54
C ALA A 100 2.45 15.06 16.54
N GLN A 101 3.44 14.23 16.89
CA GLN A 101 4.56 13.92 15.99
C GLN A 101 4.11 13.04 14.82
N MET A 102 3.27 12.03 15.10
CA MET A 102 2.71 11.15 14.08
C MET A 102 1.89 11.94 13.05
N VAL A 103 0.99 12.82 13.50
CA VAL A 103 0.17 13.67 12.61
C VAL A 103 1.01 14.67 11.83
N LEU A 104 2.06 15.25 12.44
CA LEU A 104 2.94 16.19 11.76
C LEU A 104 3.74 15.51 10.63
N LEU A 105 4.18 14.26 10.82
CA LEU A 105 4.91 13.52 9.79
C LEU A 105 3.98 12.94 8.73
N ALA A 106 2.86 12.34 9.14
CA ALA A 106 1.91 11.74 8.22
C ALA A 106 1.10 12.77 7.39
N GLY A 107 0.82 13.95 7.92
CA GLY A 107 0.09 15.00 7.18
C GLY A 107 1.03 15.82 6.28
N PRO A 108 1.65 16.89 6.81
CA PRO A 108 2.59 17.71 6.06
C PRO A 108 3.75 16.95 5.42
N GLY A 109 4.30 15.93 6.10
CA GLY A 109 5.42 15.15 5.58
C GLY A 109 5.07 14.39 4.30
N VAL A 110 3.89 13.74 4.24
CA VAL A 110 3.39 13.09 3.01
C VAL A 110 3.21 14.08 1.87
N ILE A 111 2.64 15.26 2.15
CA ILE A 111 2.42 16.28 1.12
C ILE A 111 3.76 16.76 0.55
N LEU A 112 4.74 17.04 1.42
CA LEU A 112 6.08 17.44 1.02
C LEU A 112 6.79 16.33 0.24
N SER A 113 6.74 15.09 0.73
CA SER A 113 7.30 13.91 0.07
C SER A 113 6.70 13.72 -1.32
N THR A 114 5.38 13.77 -1.43
CA THR A 114 4.64 13.71 -2.70
C THR A 114 5.10 14.79 -3.67
N PHE A 115 5.25 16.03 -3.19
CA PHE A 115 5.71 17.14 -4.01
C PHE A 115 7.14 16.95 -4.50
N PHE A 116 8.08 16.61 -3.60
CA PHE A 116 9.48 16.41 -3.95
C PHE A 116 9.66 15.21 -4.89
N LEU A 117 9.02 14.07 -4.62
CA LEU A 117 9.02 12.91 -5.50
C LEU A 117 8.39 13.24 -6.84
N GLY A 118 7.23 13.90 -6.86
CA GLY A 118 6.57 14.30 -8.11
C GLY A 118 7.41 15.24 -8.96
N CYS A 119 8.08 16.22 -8.35
CA CYS A 119 9.05 17.09 -9.01
C CYS A 119 10.24 16.29 -9.56
N ALA A 120 10.85 15.42 -8.74
CA ALA A 120 11.97 14.59 -9.15
C ALA A 120 11.60 13.69 -10.33
N LEU A 121 10.43 13.06 -10.29
CA LEU A 121 9.90 12.22 -11.37
C LEU A 121 9.72 13.03 -12.66
N LYS A 122 9.11 14.22 -12.56
CA LYS A 122 8.86 15.10 -13.71
C LYS A 122 10.15 15.59 -14.39
N LEU A 123 11.20 15.83 -13.61
CA LEU A 123 12.49 16.32 -14.11
C LEU A 123 13.42 15.20 -14.60
N THR A 124 13.35 14.02 -13.99
CA THR A 124 14.26 12.90 -14.30
C THR A 124 13.76 12.06 -15.47
N PHE A 125 12.46 11.84 -15.59
CA PHE A 125 11.91 10.96 -16.61
C PHE A 125 11.52 11.71 -17.89
N PRO A 126 11.99 11.27 -19.08
CA PRO A 126 11.73 11.94 -20.36
C PRO A 126 10.35 11.63 -20.96
N TYR A 127 9.35 11.28 -20.14
CA TYR A 127 8.03 10.83 -20.62
C TYR A 127 7.01 11.95 -20.82
N ASN A 128 7.42 13.23 -20.70
CA ASN A 128 6.54 14.41 -20.86
C ASN A 128 5.25 14.36 -20.01
N TRP A 129 5.27 13.71 -18.85
CA TRP A 129 4.10 13.57 -17.98
C TRP A 129 3.53 14.90 -17.50
N ASN A 130 2.21 15.02 -17.38
CA ASN A 130 1.62 16.19 -16.75
C ASN A 130 1.97 16.22 -15.24
N TRP A 131 1.91 17.39 -14.61
CA TRP A 131 2.12 17.56 -13.17
C TRP A 131 1.21 16.66 -12.35
N LYS A 132 -0.06 16.52 -12.77
CA LYS A 132 -1.04 15.64 -12.12
C LYS A 132 -0.57 14.18 -12.10
N THR A 133 -0.02 13.69 -13.20
CA THR A 133 0.49 12.31 -13.32
C THR A 133 1.76 12.10 -12.49
N SER A 134 2.64 13.10 -12.47
CA SER A 134 3.89 13.02 -11.71
C SER A 134 3.63 13.07 -10.21
N LEU A 135 2.70 13.94 -9.76
CA LEU A 135 2.25 14.02 -8.37
C LEU A 135 1.40 12.82 -7.94
N LEU A 136 0.62 12.23 -8.86
CA LEU A 136 -0.07 10.96 -8.63
C LEU A 136 0.92 9.86 -8.26
N LEU A 137 1.98 9.70 -9.06
CA LEU A 137 3.01 8.71 -8.79
C LEU A 137 3.83 9.08 -7.55
N GLY A 138 4.12 10.36 -7.33
CA GLY A 138 4.75 10.84 -6.10
C GLY A 138 3.95 10.51 -4.85
N GLY A 139 2.62 10.64 -4.89
CA GLY A 139 1.72 10.29 -3.79
C GLY A 139 1.68 8.79 -3.53
N LEU A 140 1.67 7.98 -4.61
CA LEU A 140 1.77 6.52 -4.51
C LEU A 140 3.08 6.08 -3.83
N LEU A 141 4.19 6.73 -4.16
CA LEU A 141 5.52 6.41 -3.62
C LEU A 141 5.80 7.08 -2.27
N SER A 142 4.91 7.94 -1.78
CA SER A 142 5.05 8.60 -0.47
C SER A 142 4.68 7.67 0.69
N ALA A 143 3.97 6.57 0.43
CA ALA A 143 3.70 5.54 1.43
C ALA A 143 5.02 4.84 1.83
N THR A 144 5.33 4.79 3.13
CA THR A 144 6.54 4.18 3.68
C THR A 144 6.19 2.93 4.47
N ASP A 145 6.87 1.82 4.18
CA ASP A 145 6.77 0.58 4.94
C ASP A 145 7.94 0.46 5.93
N PRO A 146 7.72 0.61 7.25
CA PRO A 146 8.75 0.60 8.26
C PRO A 146 9.08 -0.81 8.72
N VAL A 147 8.39 -1.86 8.24
CA VAL A 147 8.51 -3.22 8.81
C VAL A 147 9.96 -3.68 8.86
N ALA A 148 10.72 -3.45 7.80
CA ALA A 148 12.15 -3.79 7.76
C ALA A 148 13.00 -2.94 8.73
N VAL A 149 12.71 -1.64 8.80
CA VAL A 149 13.45 -0.69 9.66
C VAL A 149 13.16 -0.96 11.14
N VAL A 150 11.91 -1.23 11.49
CA VAL A 150 11.47 -1.54 12.86
C VAL A 150 12.07 -2.86 13.32
N ALA A 151 12.11 -3.89 12.47
CA ALA A 151 12.75 -5.16 12.80
C ALA A 151 14.24 -4.95 13.12
N LEU A 152 14.97 -4.22 12.28
CA LEU A 152 16.38 -3.89 12.51
C LEU A 152 16.58 -3.08 13.80
N LEU A 153 15.76 -2.06 14.04
CA LEU A 153 15.86 -1.24 15.25
C LEU A 153 15.60 -2.05 16.51
N LYS A 154 14.66 -3.00 16.49
CA LYS A 154 14.41 -3.93 17.61
C LYS A 154 15.63 -4.82 17.87
N GLU A 155 16.30 -5.33 16.83
CA GLU A 155 17.55 -6.09 16.96
C GLU A 155 18.70 -5.25 17.57
N LEU A 156 18.73 -3.94 17.26
CA LEU A 156 19.70 -2.98 17.79
C LEU A 156 19.37 -2.44 19.19
N GLY A 157 18.29 -2.93 19.82
CA GLY A 157 17.91 -2.53 21.18
C GLY A 157 17.11 -1.24 21.29
N ALA A 158 16.43 -0.82 20.21
CA ALA A 158 15.58 0.37 20.24
C ALA A 158 14.46 0.27 21.29
N SER A 159 14.17 1.39 21.93
CA SER A 159 13.08 1.47 22.91
C SER A 159 11.72 1.17 22.26
N LYS A 160 10.81 0.53 23.01
CA LYS A 160 9.42 0.31 22.57
C LYS A 160 8.75 1.59 22.08
N LYS A 161 9.06 2.73 22.71
CA LYS A 161 8.55 4.05 22.30
C LYS A 161 8.95 4.41 20.87
N LEU A 162 10.20 4.17 20.47
CA LEU A 162 10.67 4.47 19.11
C LEU A 162 9.98 3.56 18.09
N SER A 163 9.85 2.27 18.39
CA SER A 163 9.11 1.34 17.51
C SER A 163 7.66 1.77 17.34
N THR A 164 6.96 2.14 18.42
CA THR A 164 5.56 2.60 18.33
C THR A 164 5.42 3.92 17.58
N ILE A 165 6.40 4.84 17.69
CA ILE A 165 6.41 6.08 16.89
C ILE A 165 6.49 5.75 15.40
N ILE A 166 7.43 4.89 15.00
CA ILE A 166 7.67 4.55 13.60
C ILE A 166 6.50 3.74 13.03
N GLU A 167 5.99 2.75 13.77
CA GLU A 167 4.82 1.97 13.38
C GLU A 167 3.57 2.85 13.21
N GLY A 168 3.35 3.79 14.14
CA GLY A 168 2.19 4.70 14.08
C GLY A 168 2.32 5.79 13.02
N GLU A 169 3.53 6.26 12.76
CA GLU A 169 3.81 7.18 11.66
C GLU A 169 3.49 6.54 10.31
N SER A 170 4.01 5.35 10.04
CA SER A 170 3.70 4.61 8.82
C SER A 170 2.21 4.31 8.68
N LEU A 171 1.53 3.87 9.75
CA LEU A 171 0.10 3.60 9.68
C LEU A 171 -0.71 4.84 9.27
N MET A 172 -0.39 6.00 9.84
CA MET A 172 -1.03 7.27 9.47
C MET A 172 -0.61 7.74 8.07
N ASN A 173 0.65 7.51 7.70
CA ASN A 173 1.23 7.85 6.41
C ASN A 173 0.56 7.05 5.28
N ASP A 174 0.32 5.75 5.45
CA ASP A 174 -0.40 4.89 4.50
C ASP A 174 -1.83 5.39 4.26
N GLY A 175 -2.53 5.72 5.35
CA GLY A 175 -3.86 6.32 5.29
C GLY A 175 -3.87 7.66 4.55
N THR A 176 -2.87 8.52 4.77
CA THR A 176 -2.79 9.84 4.12
C THR A 176 -2.38 9.71 2.64
N ALA A 177 -1.44 8.80 2.33
CA ALA A 177 -0.96 8.56 0.99
C ALA A 177 -2.08 8.05 0.06
N ILE A 178 -2.96 7.16 0.53
CA ILE A 178 -4.10 6.71 -0.29
C ILE A 178 -5.08 7.85 -0.58
N VAL A 179 -5.29 8.79 0.35
CA VAL A 179 -6.12 9.98 0.10
C VAL A 179 -5.49 10.85 -0.98
N VAL A 180 -4.19 11.14 -0.86
CA VAL A 180 -3.44 11.96 -1.82
C VAL A 180 -3.43 11.30 -3.20
N TYR A 181 -3.22 9.99 -3.26
CA TYR A 181 -3.32 9.20 -4.50
C TYR A 181 -4.70 9.35 -5.15
N GLN A 182 -5.79 9.15 -4.40
CA GLN A 182 -7.16 9.26 -4.93
C GLN A 182 -7.47 10.66 -5.44
N LEU A 183 -6.97 11.70 -4.78
CA LEU A 183 -7.12 13.09 -5.22
C LEU A 183 -6.51 13.29 -6.61
N PHE A 184 -5.23 12.96 -6.76
CA PHE A 184 -4.53 13.14 -8.03
C PHE A 184 -5.06 12.19 -9.11
N TYR A 185 -5.51 10.99 -8.74
CA TYR A 185 -6.10 10.03 -9.67
C TYR A 185 -7.36 10.62 -10.32
N ARG A 186 -8.25 11.21 -9.50
CA ARG A 186 -9.45 11.91 -9.99
C ARG A 186 -9.10 13.13 -10.85
N MET A 187 -8.04 13.87 -10.51
CA MET A 187 -7.55 14.99 -11.31
C MET A 187 -7.01 14.55 -12.68
N VAL A 188 -6.35 13.40 -12.75
CA VAL A 188 -5.86 12.80 -13.99
C VAL A 188 -7.04 12.34 -14.87
N LEU A 189 -8.10 11.81 -14.27
CA LEU A 189 -9.36 11.47 -14.95
C LEU A 189 -10.18 12.69 -15.42
N GLY A 190 -9.65 13.91 -15.27
CA GLY A 190 -10.26 15.14 -15.79
C GLY A 190 -11.15 15.89 -14.80
N ARG A 191 -11.26 15.46 -13.54
CA ARG A 191 -11.97 16.25 -12.53
C ARG A 191 -11.13 17.46 -12.12
N THR A 192 -11.77 18.63 -12.08
CA THR A 192 -11.17 19.84 -11.52
C THR A 192 -11.47 19.90 -10.03
N PHE A 193 -10.46 20.27 -9.26
CA PHE A 193 -10.60 20.55 -7.85
C PHE A 193 -10.14 21.99 -7.61
N ASP A 194 -11.00 22.78 -7.00
CA ASP A 194 -10.63 24.05 -6.38
C ASP A 194 -9.94 23.81 -5.01
N ALA A 195 -9.17 24.78 -4.52
CA ALA A 195 -8.50 24.70 -3.22
C ALA A 195 -9.48 24.35 -2.07
N GLY A 196 -10.71 24.91 -2.09
CA GLY A 196 -11.74 24.56 -1.12
C GLY A 196 -12.21 23.10 -1.23
N SER A 197 -12.29 22.56 -2.44
CA SER A 197 -12.67 21.17 -2.68
C SER A 197 -11.57 20.17 -2.31
N ILE A 198 -10.30 20.58 -2.38
CA ILE A 198 -9.16 19.78 -1.92
C ILE A 198 -9.21 19.66 -0.40
N ILE A 199 -9.37 20.78 0.30
CA ILE A 199 -9.46 20.79 1.77
C ILE A 199 -10.68 19.98 2.24
N LYS A 200 -11.83 20.15 1.56
CA LYS A 200 -13.03 19.37 1.82
C LYS A 200 -12.83 17.87 1.55
N PHE A 201 -12.15 17.50 0.48
CA PHE A 201 -11.85 16.10 0.18
C PHE A 201 -10.91 15.49 1.21
N LEU A 202 -9.85 16.21 1.60
CA LEU A 202 -8.93 15.76 2.65
C LEU A 202 -9.65 15.61 3.99
N SER A 203 -10.52 16.54 4.36
CA SER A 203 -11.29 16.46 5.60
C SER A 203 -12.36 15.36 5.56
N GLU A 204 -13.08 15.21 4.44
CA GLU A 204 -14.07 14.13 4.24
C GLU A 204 -13.45 12.75 4.22
N VAL A 205 -12.23 12.56 3.71
CA VAL A 205 -11.60 11.24 3.72
C VAL A 205 -10.95 10.96 5.09
N SER A 206 -10.38 11.98 5.74
CA SER A 206 -9.81 11.85 7.09
C SER A 206 -10.88 11.64 8.18
N LEU A 207 -12.03 12.32 8.06
CA LEU A 207 -13.18 12.20 8.97
C LEU A 207 -14.24 11.25 8.44
N GLY A 208 -14.06 10.67 7.25
CA GLY A 208 -15.10 9.98 6.48
C GLY A 208 -15.69 8.77 7.16
N ALA A 209 -14.92 8.04 7.97
CA ALA A 209 -15.48 6.97 8.79
C ALA A 209 -16.53 7.51 9.78
N TYR A 210 -16.32 8.71 10.33
CA TYR A 210 -17.23 9.35 11.28
C TYR A 210 -18.36 10.10 10.58
N VAL A 211 -18.05 10.85 9.52
CA VAL A 211 -19.01 11.68 8.77
C VAL A 211 -19.97 10.82 7.93
N LYS A 212 -19.49 9.73 7.33
CA LYS A 212 -20.34 8.81 6.57
C LYS A 212 -21.25 7.99 7.50
N TYR A 213 -20.78 7.67 8.71
CA TYR A 213 -21.60 7.10 9.77
C TYR A 213 -22.66 8.10 10.27
N SER A 214 -22.30 9.38 10.47
CA SER A 214 -23.26 10.40 10.91
C SER A 214 -24.26 10.81 9.83
N LEU A 215 -23.86 10.82 8.55
CA LEU A 215 -24.73 11.17 7.42
C LEU A 215 -25.71 10.04 7.08
N ASN A 216 -25.28 8.77 7.11
CA ASN A 216 -26.21 7.65 6.98
C ASN A 216 -27.24 7.64 8.12
N PHE A 217 -26.85 8.07 9.33
CA PHE A 217 -27.77 8.20 10.46
C PHE A 217 -28.80 9.34 10.30
N GLN A 218 -28.51 10.36 9.47
CA GLN A 218 -29.45 11.45 9.19
C GLN A 218 -30.36 11.20 7.98
N THR A 219 -30.02 10.27 7.08
CA THR A 219 -30.90 9.84 5.99
C THR A 219 -31.88 8.72 6.37
N GLU A 220 -31.74 8.15 7.57
CA GLU A 220 -32.65 7.14 8.15
C GLU A 220 -33.62 7.71 9.22
N GLN A 221 -33.74 9.03 9.34
CA GLN A 221 -34.78 9.72 10.13
C GLN A 221 -35.64 10.63 9.26
#